data_AF-A0A534NA95-F1
#
_entry.id   AF-A0A534NA95-F1
#
_cell.length_a   1.000
_cell.length_b   1.000
_cell.length_c   1.000
_cell.angle_alpha   90.00
_cell.angle_beta   90.00
_cell.angle_gamma   90.00
#
_symmetry.space_group_name_H-M   'P 1'
#
loop_
_entity.id
_entity.type
_entity.pdbx_description
1 polymer ?
#
loop_
_entity_poly.entity_id
_entity_poly.type
_entity_poly.pdbx_seq_one_letter_code
_entity_poly.pdbx_strand_id
1 'polypeptide(L)'
;MEHVSPNAISWAALVAAAFAGLGFYLGDTVPLVFAIVLLLVSSYLDALDGRVAKLFRKTSVRGDLVDHVFDRYADVFIVSGIGFGLYCRLSVGFFAIIGILLTSYMGTQAQALGQGRRYAGLLGRADRLVLLFLGGLLQLLAAPSGGTLWGAGPVSFQPLEWILVLVAVLGNATAVQRAIGIWRAIPPP
;
A
#
# COMPACT_ATOMS: atom_id res chain seq x y z
N MET A 1 -1.78 -20.27 -20.67
CA MET A 1 -1.72 -19.75 -19.27
C MET A 1 -1.19 -20.79 -18.28
N GLU A 2 -1.23 -22.09 -18.57
CA GLU A 2 -0.73 -23.17 -17.70
C GLU A 2 0.79 -23.10 -17.39
N HIS A 3 1.58 -22.46 -18.26
CA HIS A 3 3.03 -22.29 -18.12
C HIS A 3 3.48 -21.01 -17.41
N VAL A 4 2.57 -20.08 -17.06
CA VAL A 4 2.96 -18.87 -16.33
C VAL A 4 3.11 -19.22 -14.85
N SER A 5 4.28 -18.93 -14.29
CA SER A 5 4.55 -19.09 -12.86
C SER A 5 3.90 -17.93 -12.09
N PRO A 6 3.05 -18.19 -11.07
CA PRO A 6 2.51 -17.13 -10.20
C PRO A 6 3.61 -16.22 -9.65
N ASN A 7 4.76 -16.79 -9.26
CA ASN A 7 5.90 -16.02 -8.76
C ASN A 7 6.45 -15.02 -9.79
N ALA A 8 6.40 -15.35 -11.08
CA ALA A 8 6.83 -14.42 -12.13
C ALA A 8 5.88 -13.22 -12.23
N ILE A 9 4.59 -13.44 -12.00
CA ILE A 9 3.58 -12.37 -11.93
C ILE A 9 3.83 -11.50 -10.70
N SER A 10 4.11 -12.10 -9.53
CA SER A 10 4.45 -11.36 -8.31
C SER A 10 5.71 -10.49 -8.48
N TRP A 11 6.75 -11.01 -9.14
CA TRP A 11 7.94 -10.23 -9.48
C TRP A 11 7.61 -9.06 -10.42
N ALA A 12 6.81 -9.28 -11.45
CA ALA A 12 6.38 -8.21 -12.35
C ALA A 12 5.57 -7.13 -11.62
N ALA A 13 4.69 -7.54 -10.68
CA ALA A 13 3.95 -6.63 -9.83
C ALA A 13 4.89 -5.77 -8.96
N LEU A 14 5.92 -6.38 -8.36
CA LEU A 14 6.91 -5.69 -7.54
C LEU A 14 7.73 -4.68 -8.36
N VAL A 15 8.20 -5.08 -9.54
CA VAL A 15 8.93 -4.18 -10.44
C VAL A 15 8.06 -3.00 -10.88
N ALA A 16 6.79 -3.25 -11.22
CA ALA A 16 5.84 -2.19 -11.53
C ALA A 16 5.65 -1.22 -10.35
N ALA A 17 5.55 -1.73 -9.11
CA ALA A 17 5.46 -0.88 -7.92
C ALA A 17 6.72 -0.03 -7.70
N ALA A 18 7.90 -0.59 -7.94
CA ALA A 18 9.16 0.15 -7.83
C ALA A 18 9.22 1.32 -8.83
N PHE A 19 8.85 1.08 -10.10
CA PHE A 19 8.77 2.15 -11.10
C PHE A 19 7.63 3.13 -10.84
N ALA A 20 6.52 2.68 -10.25
CA ALA A 20 5.46 3.58 -9.79
C ALA A 20 5.99 4.54 -8.71
N GLY A 21 6.70 4.01 -7.71
CA GLY A 21 7.39 4.81 -6.70
C GLY A 21 8.38 5.80 -7.31
N LEU A 22 9.18 5.37 -8.29
CA LEU A 22 10.09 6.27 -9.01
C LEU A 22 9.34 7.40 -9.73
N GLY A 23 8.22 7.12 -10.39
CA GLY A 23 7.40 8.14 -11.03
C GLY A 23 6.82 9.15 -10.03
N PHE A 24 6.34 8.69 -8.87
CA PHE A 24 5.90 9.58 -7.79
C PHE A 24 7.03 10.44 -7.23
N TYR A 25 8.24 9.89 -7.13
CA TYR A 25 9.42 10.62 -6.68
C TYR A 25 9.84 11.73 -7.66
N LEU A 26 9.92 11.39 -8.95
CA LEU A 26 10.32 12.34 -9.99
C LEU A 26 9.34 13.51 -10.11
N GLY A 27 8.05 13.25 -9.91
CA GLY A 27 7.00 14.26 -9.97
C GLY A 27 6.74 14.79 -11.38
N ASP A 28 6.02 15.91 -11.52
CA ASP A 28 5.53 16.45 -12.80
C ASP A 28 4.50 15.58 -13.54
N THR A 29 3.88 16.16 -14.57
CA THR A 29 2.76 15.56 -15.30
C THR A 29 3.08 14.18 -15.88
N VAL A 30 4.19 14.04 -16.62
CA VAL A 30 4.50 12.79 -17.32
C VAL A 30 4.88 11.68 -16.34
N PRO A 31 5.85 11.86 -15.42
CA PRO A 31 6.18 10.80 -14.46
C PRO A 31 5.02 10.46 -13.52
N LEU A 32 4.17 11.43 -13.15
CA LEU A 32 2.98 11.16 -12.34
C LEU A 32 1.95 10.30 -13.07
N VAL A 33 1.69 10.55 -14.36
CA VAL A 33 0.83 9.68 -15.18
C VAL A 33 1.39 8.26 -15.21
N PHE A 34 2.69 8.10 -15.45
CA PHE A 34 3.35 6.79 -15.39
C PHE A 34 3.21 6.14 -14.01
N ALA A 35 3.39 6.90 -12.93
CA ALA A 35 3.26 6.41 -11.57
C ALA A 35 1.86 5.82 -11.30
N ILE A 36 0.82 6.56 -11.69
CA ILE A 36 -0.58 6.15 -11.51
C ILE A 36 -0.89 4.89 -12.32
N VAL A 37 -0.47 4.84 -13.58
CA VAL A 37 -0.68 3.66 -14.45
C VAL A 37 0.04 2.44 -13.88
N LEU A 38 1.30 2.59 -13.48
CA LEU A 38 2.09 1.49 -12.93
C LEU A 38 1.59 1.03 -11.56
N LEU A 39 1.05 1.92 -10.74
CA LEU A 39 0.36 1.57 -9.50
C LEU A 39 -0.85 0.66 -9.77
N LEU A 40 -1.67 0.98 -10.78
CA LEU A 40 -2.79 0.14 -11.19
C LEU A 40 -2.33 -1.20 -11.78
N VAL A 41 -1.30 -1.18 -12.63
CA VAL A 41 -0.72 -2.41 -13.21
C VAL A 41 -0.19 -3.32 -12.12
N SER A 42 0.59 -2.79 -11.17
CA SER A 42 1.09 -3.53 -10.02
C SER A 42 -0.06 -4.15 -9.21
N SER A 43 -1.08 -3.36 -8.87
CA SER A 43 -2.25 -3.80 -8.12
C SER A 43 -3.05 -4.89 -8.86
N TYR A 44 -3.14 -4.79 -10.18
CA TYR A 44 -3.81 -5.78 -11.01
C TYR A 44 -3.03 -7.10 -11.11
N LEU A 45 -1.71 -7.02 -11.31
CA LEU A 45 -0.84 -8.20 -11.37
C LEU A 45 -0.83 -8.96 -10.05
N ASP A 46 -0.79 -8.25 -8.93
CA ASP A 46 -0.94 -8.80 -7.59
C ASP A 46 -2.29 -9.53 -7.40
N ALA A 47 -3.40 -8.90 -7.79
CA ALA A 47 -4.69 -9.59 -7.75
C ALA A 47 -4.75 -10.82 -8.69
N LEU A 48 -4.00 -10.78 -9.81
CA LEU A 48 -3.95 -11.84 -10.80
C LEU A 48 -3.12 -13.04 -10.31
N ASP A 49 -1.99 -12.83 -9.64
CA ASP A 49 -1.12 -13.92 -9.21
C ASP A 49 -1.83 -14.88 -8.24
N GLY A 50 -2.60 -14.34 -7.29
CA GLY A 50 -3.36 -15.11 -6.32
C GLY A 50 -4.52 -15.85 -6.97
N ARG A 51 -5.15 -15.25 -7.99
CA ARG A 51 -6.19 -15.92 -8.79
C ARG A 51 -5.61 -17.05 -9.63
N VAL A 52 -4.48 -16.83 -10.31
CA VAL A 52 -3.79 -17.85 -11.11
C VAL A 52 -3.32 -19.00 -10.22
N ALA A 53 -2.75 -18.71 -9.04
CA ALA A 53 -2.33 -19.73 -8.09
C ALA A 53 -3.50 -20.62 -7.65
N LYS A 54 -4.67 -20.03 -7.35
CA LYS A 54 -5.88 -20.78 -6.96
C LYS A 54 -6.46 -21.58 -8.12
N LEU A 55 -6.63 -20.97 -9.29
CA LEU A 55 -7.25 -21.59 -10.46
C LEU A 55 -6.48 -22.81 -10.95
N PHE A 56 -5.15 -22.73 -10.98
CA PHE A 56 -4.28 -23.82 -11.44
C PHE A 56 -3.75 -24.71 -10.30
N ARG A 57 -4.30 -24.59 -9.08
CA ARG A 57 -3.89 -25.38 -7.89
C ARG A 57 -2.38 -25.31 -7.60
N LYS A 58 -1.76 -24.15 -7.84
CA LYS A 58 -0.33 -23.87 -7.59
C LYS A 58 -0.08 -23.12 -6.26
N THR A 59 -1.06 -23.08 -5.36
CA THR A 59 -0.91 -22.47 -4.03
C THR A 59 0.14 -23.23 -3.21
N SER A 60 1.08 -22.50 -2.61
CA SER A 60 2.13 -23.10 -1.78
C SER A 60 2.54 -22.17 -0.63
N VAL A 61 3.08 -22.73 0.45
CA VAL A 61 3.60 -21.94 1.60
C VAL A 61 4.72 -20.99 1.18
N ARG A 62 5.58 -21.42 0.24
CA ARG A 62 6.63 -20.54 -0.32
C ARG A 62 6.05 -19.39 -1.14
N GLY A 63 5.00 -19.66 -1.91
CA GLY A 63 4.28 -18.62 -2.66
C GLY A 63 3.60 -17.61 -1.74
N ASP A 64 2.94 -18.08 -0.68
CA ASP A 64 2.31 -17.22 0.34
C ASP A 64 3.33 -16.29 1.03
N LEU A 65 4.53 -16.80 1.32
CA LEU A 65 5.63 -15.96 1.83
C LEU A 65 6.06 -14.90 0.81
N VAL A 66 6.23 -15.28 -0.47
CA VAL A 66 6.67 -14.36 -1.53
C VAL A 66 5.63 -13.26 -1.77
N ASP A 67 4.36 -13.63 -1.97
CA ASP A 67 3.21 -12.73 -2.08
C ASP A 67 3.24 -11.72 -0.93
N HIS A 68 3.31 -12.23 0.31
CA HIS A 68 3.31 -11.35 1.45
C HIS A 68 4.52 -10.42 1.49
N VAL A 69 5.74 -10.90 1.31
CA VAL A 69 6.92 -10.04 1.33
C VAL A 69 6.84 -8.96 0.24
N PHE A 70 6.42 -9.34 -0.98
CA PHE A 70 6.36 -8.43 -2.11
C PHE A 70 5.28 -7.37 -1.93
N ASP A 71 4.13 -7.69 -1.33
CA ASP A 71 3.12 -6.70 -0.95
C ASP A 71 3.72 -5.55 -0.14
N ARG A 72 4.53 -5.88 0.88
CA ARG A 72 5.09 -4.89 1.81
C ARG A 72 6.13 -4.04 1.08
N TYR A 73 7.00 -4.65 0.28
CA TYR A 73 7.98 -3.89 -0.50
C TYR A 73 7.31 -3.01 -1.56
N ALA A 74 6.24 -3.49 -2.21
CA ALA A 74 5.46 -2.69 -3.16
C ALA A 74 4.86 -1.45 -2.49
N ASP A 75 4.19 -1.63 -1.33
CA ASP A 75 3.68 -0.52 -0.53
C ASP A 75 4.81 0.46 -0.14
N VAL A 76 5.96 -0.06 0.32
CA VAL A 76 7.12 0.76 0.71
C VAL A 76 7.66 1.54 -0.47
N PHE A 77 7.84 0.95 -1.65
CA PHE A 77 8.35 1.65 -2.82
C PHE A 77 7.43 2.78 -3.25
N ILE A 78 6.12 2.52 -3.34
CA ILE A 78 5.13 3.52 -3.75
C ILE A 78 5.10 4.69 -2.75
N VAL A 79 4.94 4.39 -1.46
CA VAL A 79 4.78 5.44 -0.44
C VAL A 79 6.10 6.18 -0.20
N SER A 80 7.24 5.52 -0.29
CA SER A 80 8.56 6.19 -0.22
C SER A 80 8.74 7.11 -1.41
N GLY A 81 8.37 6.68 -2.62
CA GLY A 81 8.40 7.54 -3.80
C GLY A 81 7.61 8.84 -3.59
N ILE A 82 6.42 8.73 -3.00
CA ILE A 82 5.59 9.89 -2.68
C ILE A 82 6.23 10.75 -1.57
N GLY A 83 6.69 10.15 -0.48
CA GLY A 83 7.22 10.85 0.70
C GLY A 83 8.61 11.48 0.53
N PHE A 84 9.43 10.95 -0.38
CA PHE A 84 10.71 11.56 -0.79
C PHE A 84 10.57 12.47 -2.00
N GLY A 85 9.45 12.42 -2.71
CA GLY A 85 9.14 13.28 -3.84
C GLY A 85 8.59 14.64 -3.42
N LEU A 86 8.21 15.44 -4.41
CA LEU A 86 7.71 16.81 -4.21
C LEU A 86 6.26 16.87 -3.69
N TYR A 87 5.57 15.73 -3.60
CA TYR A 87 4.15 15.65 -3.31
C TYR A 87 3.78 15.50 -1.84
N CYS A 88 4.71 15.16 -0.96
CA CYS A 88 4.41 14.83 0.42
C CYS A 88 5.63 15.09 1.32
N ARG A 89 5.39 15.61 2.52
CA ARG A 89 6.45 15.72 3.53
C ARG A 89 6.89 14.32 3.96
N LEU A 90 8.20 14.14 4.09
CA LEU A 90 8.78 12.86 4.53
C LEU A 90 8.22 12.37 5.87
N SER A 91 7.91 13.26 6.81
CA SER A 91 7.29 12.88 8.09
C SER A 91 5.90 12.24 7.90
N VAL A 92 5.08 12.76 7.00
CA VAL A 92 3.75 12.20 6.69
C VAL A 92 3.91 10.83 6.02
N GLY A 93 4.79 10.74 5.01
CA GLY A 93 5.12 9.48 4.34
C GLY A 93 5.63 8.41 5.31
N PHE A 94 6.49 8.80 6.26
CA PHE A 94 7.02 7.92 7.30
C PHE A 94 5.90 7.34 8.19
N PHE A 95 5.00 8.19 8.72
CA PHE A 95 3.88 7.71 9.53
C PHE A 95 2.89 6.85 8.73
N ALA A 96 2.72 7.12 7.43
CA ALA A 96 1.92 6.28 6.54
C ALA A 96 2.53 4.89 6.39
N ILE A 97 3.85 4.78 6.13
CA ILE A 97 4.55 3.48 6.04
C ILE A 97 4.44 2.71 7.35
N ILE A 98 4.62 3.36 8.51
CA ILE A 98 4.44 2.73 9.82
C ILE A 98 3.03 2.13 9.92
N GLY A 99 1.99 2.92 9.61
CA GLY A 99 0.60 2.46 9.70
C GLY A 99 0.32 1.26 8.79
N ILE A 100 0.85 1.27 7.57
CA ILE A 100 0.72 0.18 6.60
C ILE A 100 1.38 -1.09 7.11
N LEU A 101 2.65 -1.00 7.52
CA LEU A 101 3.42 -2.16 7.97
C LEU A 101 2.89 -2.73 9.29
N LEU A 102 2.53 -1.88 10.26
CA LEU A 102 1.95 -2.34 11.52
C LEU A 102 0.57 -2.99 11.32
N THR A 103 -0.28 -2.45 10.44
CA THR A 103 -1.56 -3.08 10.11
C THR A 103 -1.35 -4.48 9.55
N SER A 104 -0.40 -4.62 8.62
CA SER A 104 -0.04 -5.90 8.02
C SER A 104 0.54 -6.89 9.04
N TYR A 105 1.47 -6.42 9.88
CA TYR A 105 2.08 -7.19 10.95
C TYR A 105 1.04 -7.70 11.96
N MET A 106 0.10 -6.87 12.39
CA MET A 106 -0.96 -7.31 13.31
C MET A 106 -1.84 -8.41 12.69
N GLY A 107 -2.06 -8.37 11.38
CA GLY A 107 -2.76 -9.45 10.67
C GLY A 107 -2.01 -10.78 10.74
N THR A 108 -0.69 -10.78 10.52
CA THR A 108 0.16 -11.99 10.64
C THR A 108 0.37 -12.42 12.08
N GLN A 109 0.42 -11.48 13.03
CA GLN A 109 0.59 -11.77 14.45
C GLN A 109 -0.65 -12.48 15.01
N ALA A 110 -1.85 -12.08 14.60
CA ALA A 110 -3.08 -12.80 14.94
C ALA A 110 -3.02 -14.28 14.48
N GLN A 111 -2.49 -14.51 13.27
CA GLN A 111 -2.32 -15.85 12.71
C GLN A 111 -1.29 -16.66 13.51
N ALA A 112 -0.17 -16.05 13.90
CA ALA A 112 0.85 -16.68 14.74
C ALA A 112 0.32 -17.10 16.13
N LEU A 113 -0.66 -16.38 16.66
CA LEU A 113 -1.35 -16.69 17.92
C LEU A 113 -2.53 -17.66 17.75
N GLY A 114 -2.69 -18.29 16.58
CA GLY A 114 -3.75 -19.26 16.33
C GLY A 114 -5.15 -18.66 16.13
N GLN A 115 -5.28 -17.33 16.07
CA GLN A 115 -6.58 -16.65 15.90
C GLN A 115 -7.01 -16.51 14.43
N GLY A 116 -6.28 -17.13 13.50
CA GLY A 116 -6.43 -16.91 12.07
C GLY A 116 -5.99 -15.50 11.64
N ARG A 117 -6.05 -15.23 10.34
CA ARG A 117 -5.63 -13.93 9.82
C ARG A 117 -6.73 -12.89 9.98
N ARG A 118 -6.37 -11.74 10.57
CA ARG A 118 -7.30 -10.63 10.77
C ARG A 118 -7.18 -9.59 9.66
N TYR A 119 -8.26 -9.44 8.89
CA TYR A 119 -8.39 -8.42 7.84
C TYR A 119 -9.26 -7.22 8.25
N ALA A 120 -10.02 -7.33 9.34
CA ALA A 120 -10.88 -6.25 9.84
C ALA A 120 -10.09 -4.98 10.25
N GLY A 121 -10.73 -3.81 10.14
CA GLY A 121 -10.11 -2.52 10.40
C GLY A 121 -10.76 -1.38 9.62
N LEU A 122 -10.34 -0.14 9.88
CA LEU A 122 -10.81 1.03 9.15
C LEU A 122 -10.18 1.16 7.75
N LEU A 123 -8.96 0.64 7.57
CA LEU A 123 -8.23 0.75 6.32
C LEU A 123 -7.55 -0.58 5.96
N GLY A 124 -8.05 -1.24 4.91
CA GLY A 124 -7.46 -2.42 4.30
C GLY A 124 -6.41 -2.09 3.24
N ARG A 125 -5.88 -3.15 2.60
CA ARG A 125 -4.93 -3.01 1.48
C ARG A 125 -5.60 -2.44 0.23
N ALA A 126 -6.74 -3.01 -0.16
CA ALA A 126 -7.49 -2.53 -1.32
C ALA A 126 -7.90 -1.06 -1.17
N ASP A 127 -8.39 -0.68 0.01
CA ASP A 127 -8.79 0.71 0.32
C ASP A 127 -7.62 1.68 0.12
N ARG A 128 -6.44 1.34 0.63
CA ARG A 128 -5.23 2.16 0.44
C ARG A 128 -4.86 2.30 -1.03
N LEU A 129 -4.88 1.23 -1.81
CA LEU A 129 -4.52 1.29 -3.24
C LEU A 129 -5.49 2.20 -4.01
N VAL A 130 -6.79 2.13 -3.70
CA VAL A 130 -7.80 3.04 -4.26
C VAL A 130 -7.54 4.49 -3.84
N LEU A 131 -7.26 4.72 -2.54
CA LEU A 131 -6.94 6.05 -2.04
C LEU A 131 -5.71 6.64 -2.74
N LEU A 132 -4.62 5.88 -2.87
CA LEU A 132 -3.40 6.33 -3.56
C LEU A 132 -3.65 6.63 -5.03
N PHE A 133 -4.46 5.81 -5.72
CA PHE A 133 -4.87 6.08 -7.10
C PHE A 133 -5.65 7.39 -7.21
N LEU A 134 -6.68 7.58 -6.37
CA LEU A 134 -7.49 8.81 -6.37
C LEU A 134 -6.67 10.03 -5.98
N GLY A 135 -5.76 9.91 -5.01
CA GLY A 135 -4.82 10.95 -4.63
C GLY A 135 -3.88 11.34 -5.75
N GLY A 136 -3.34 10.35 -6.48
CA GLY A 136 -2.49 10.58 -7.65
C GLY A 136 -3.25 11.32 -8.75
N LEU A 137 -4.48 10.90 -9.07
CA LEU A 137 -5.34 11.60 -10.03
C LEU A 137 -5.64 13.04 -9.60
N LEU A 138 -5.97 13.23 -8.33
CA LEU A 138 -6.27 14.54 -7.77
C LEU A 138 -5.06 15.49 -7.86
N GLN A 139 -3.87 14.97 -7.53
CA GLN A 139 -2.62 15.69 -7.68
C GLN A 139 -2.33 16.03 -9.14
N LEU A 140 -2.54 15.09 -10.06
CA LEU A 140 -2.31 15.28 -11.49
C LEU A 140 -3.19 16.39 -12.06
N LEU A 141 -4.46 16.46 -11.63
CA LEU A 141 -5.41 17.45 -12.11
C LEU A 141 -5.21 18.83 -11.45
N ALA A 142 -4.87 18.87 -10.17
CA ALA A 142 -4.80 20.13 -9.42
C ALA A 142 -3.41 20.77 -9.45
N ALA A 143 -2.35 19.98 -9.35
CA ALA A 143 -0.98 20.48 -9.16
C ALA A 143 0.08 19.41 -9.56
N PRO A 144 0.19 19.06 -10.85
CA PRO A 144 1.11 18.01 -11.30
C PRO A 144 2.57 18.35 -11.00
N SER A 145 2.97 19.62 -11.01
CA SER A 145 4.32 20.06 -10.61
C SER A 145 4.45 20.37 -9.11
N GLY A 146 3.44 20.02 -8.32
CA GLY A 146 3.34 20.33 -6.89
C GLY A 146 3.10 21.80 -6.59
N GLY A 147 3.43 22.20 -5.36
CA GLY A 147 3.41 23.60 -4.91
C GLY A 147 2.03 24.17 -4.53
N THR A 148 0.93 23.49 -4.88
CA THR A 148 -0.42 23.89 -4.45
C THR A 148 -0.77 23.19 -3.14
N LEU A 149 -1.01 23.96 -2.10
CA LEU A 149 -1.44 23.47 -0.80
C LEU A 149 -2.93 23.76 -0.59
N TRP A 150 -3.65 22.77 -0.07
CA TRP A 150 -5.03 22.90 0.37
C TRP A 150 -5.09 22.85 1.89
N GLY A 151 -5.91 23.72 2.49
CA GLY A 151 -6.05 23.86 3.93
C GLY A 151 -5.63 25.23 4.45
N ALA A 152 -5.40 25.35 5.75
CA ALA A 152 -5.09 26.62 6.40
C ALA A 152 -4.04 26.45 7.50
N GLY A 153 -3.12 27.41 7.57
CA GLY A 153 -2.05 27.45 8.56
C GLY A 153 -1.18 26.18 8.54
N PRO A 154 -0.92 25.53 9.69
CA PRO A 154 -0.06 24.34 9.75
C PRO A 154 -0.71 23.09 9.13
N VAL A 155 -2.02 23.12 8.90
CA VAL A 155 -2.80 22.04 8.30
C VAL A 155 -3.02 22.35 6.82
N SER A 156 -1.93 22.55 6.10
CA SER A 156 -1.90 22.76 4.66
C SER A 156 -1.03 21.70 3.99
N PHE A 157 -1.63 20.93 3.10
CA PHE A 157 -0.98 19.78 2.46
C PHE A 157 -1.30 19.78 0.97
N GLN A 158 -0.44 19.14 0.18
CA GLN A 158 -0.76 18.89 -1.22
C GLN A 158 -1.91 17.88 -1.37
N PRO A 159 -2.62 17.84 -2.52
CA PRO A 159 -3.73 16.92 -2.72
C PRO A 159 -3.40 15.44 -2.45
N LEU A 160 -2.26 14.94 -2.94
CA LEU A 160 -1.82 13.56 -2.65
C LEU A 160 -1.37 13.40 -1.20
N GLU A 161 -0.75 14.42 -0.61
CA GLU A 161 -0.34 14.40 0.79
C GLU A 161 -1.53 14.27 1.75
N TRP A 162 -2.67 14.91 1.46
CA TRP A 162 -3.91 14.72 2.22
C TRP A 162 -4.33 13.25 2.28
N ILE A 163 -4.16 12.53 1.18
CA ILE A 163 -4.41 11.09 1.14
C ILE A 163 -3.42 10.35 2.04
N LEU A 164 -2.14 10.70 2.03
CA LEU A 164 -1.16 10.07 2.92
C LEU A 164 -1.40 10.39 4.39
N VAL A 165 -1.91 11.58 4.72
CA VAL A 165 -2.37 11.90 6.08
C VAL A 165 -3.49 10.94 6.50
N LEU A 166 -4.49 10.72 5.64
CA LEU A 166 -5.56 9.76 5.92
C LEU A 166 -5.01 8.34 6.08
N VAL A 167 -4.11 7.90 5.20
CA VAL A 167 -3.48 6.57 5.28
C VAL A 167 -2.68 6.43 6.58
N ALA A 168 -1.93 7.47 6.98
CA ALA A 168 -1.18 7.48 8.24
C ALA A 168 -2.12 7.37 9.44
N VAL A 169 -3.16 8.19 9.52
CA VAL A 169 -4.08 8.19 10.66
C VAL A 169 -4.88 6.89 10.73
N LEU A 170 -5.55 6.51 9.64
CA LEU A 170 -6.43 5.34 9.62
C LEU A 170 -5.64 4.02 9.67
N GLY A 171 -4.45 3.97 9.07
CA GLY A 171 -3.56 2.81 9.15
C GLY A 171 -3.07 2.56 10.58
N ASN A 172 -2.57 3.59 11.27
CA ASN A 172 -2.14 3.43 12.66
C ASN A 172 -3.32 3.12 13.59
N ALA A 173 -4.47 3.77 13.40
CA ALA A 173 -5.69 3.44 14.15
C ALA A 173 -6.11 1.98 13.92
N THR A 174 -6.05 1.49 12.68
CA THR A 174 -6.36 0.09 12.34
C THR A 174 -5.39 -0.88 13.01
N ALA A 175 -4.09 -0.58 13.04
CA ALA A 175 -3.11 -1.40 13.73
C ALA A 175 -3.44 -1.55 15.22
N VAL A 176 -3.77 -0.44 15.90
CA VAL A 176 -4.18 -0.44 17.32
C VAL A 176 -5.48 -1.22 17.52
N GLN A 177 -6.49 -1.02 16.66
CA GLN A 177 -7.74 -1.78 16.71
C GLN A 177 -7.51 -3.28 16.59
N ARG A 178 -6.64 -3.71 15.67
CA ARG A 178 -6.27 -5.12 15.52
C ARG A 178 -5.57 -5.63 16.76
N ALA A 179 -4.62 -4.90 17.32
CA ALA A 179 -3.91 -5.28 18.54
C ALA A 179 -4.86 -5.49 19.73
N ILE A 180 -5.77 -4.53 19.97
CA ILE A 180 -6.79 -4.63 21.02
C ILE A 180 -7.71 -5.84 20.77
N GLY A 181 -8.13 -6.03 19.52
CA GLY A 181 -8.97 -7.16 19.15
C GLY A 181 -8.28 -8.51 19.37
N ILE A 182 -6.97 -8.60 19.08
CA ILE A 182 -6.16 -9.80 19.29
C ILE A 182 -6.07 -10.08 20.79
N TRP A 183 -5.70 -9.07 21.58
CA TRP A 183 -5.58 -9.16 23.04
C TRP A 183 -6.87 -9.68 23.69
N ARG A 184 -8.02 -9.10 23.35
CA ARG A 184 -9.32 -9.50 23.90
C ARG A 184 -9.75 -10.92 23.57
N ALA A 185 -9.17 -11.52 22.53
CA ALA A 185 -9.48 -12.88 22.10
C ALA A 185 -8.51 -13.92 22.69
N ILE A 186 -7.46 -13.50 23.41
CA ILE A 186 -6.57 -14.41 24.13
C ILE A 186 -7.26 -14.81 25.45
N PRO A 187 -7.47 -16.11 25.72
CA PRO A 187 -7.98 -16.54 27.03
C PRO A 187 -7.01 -16.13 28.15
N PRO A 188 -7.51 -15.75 29.34
CA PRO A 188 -6.64 -15.55 30.50
C PRO A 188 -5.86 -16.84 30.81
N PRO A 189 -4.65 -16.72 31.37
CA PRO A 189 -3.83 -17.87 31.75
C PRO A 189 -4.50 -18.75 32.81
#